data_AF-A0AAD0THZ8-F1
#
_entry.id   AF-A0AAD0THZ8-F1
#
_cell.length_a   1.000
_cell.length_b   1.000
_cell.length_c   1.000
_cell.angle_alpha   90.00
_cell.angle_beta   90.00
_cell.angle_gamma   90.00
#
_symmetry.space_group_name_H-M   'P 1'
#
loop_
_entity.id
_entity.type
_entity.pdbx_description
1 polymer ?
#
loop_
_entity_poly.entity_id
_entity_poly.type
_entity_poly.pdbx_seq_one_letter_code
_entity_poly.pdbx_strand_id
1 'polypeptide(L)'
;MLQLGLVLMQGVQRHRALGAQSSGEALHHRQKLAAELEQSWLAWTASGHYRTWQGLLRTPEDFDGHCRLLEQLLAHIQHLDLQRCHLLALTPEVAERCWQVEELGRLRGLSIRAAAQEHCPLELRIQLQYLHDRLLKNADVPLRAALGRLSTELMGVQRTALQPTDLYALLTPLIDARIDAIQSGIRPAGHFRAS
;
A
#
# COMPACT_ATOMS: atom_id res chain seq x y z
N MET A 1 -15.12 -11.53 -0.09
CA MET A 1 -14.51 -10.82 1.05
C MET A 1 -13.01 -10.58 0.89
N LEU A 2 -12.15 -11.59 0.70
CA LEU A 2 -10.69 -11.37 0.55
C LEU A 2 -10.31 -10.41 -0.59
N GLN A 3 -10.91 -10.59 -1.78
CA GLN A 3 -10.70 -9.68 -2.91
C GLN A 3 -11.11 -8.23 -2.57
N LEU A 4 -12.21 -8.07 -1.85
CA LEU A 4 -12.66 -6.74 -1.39
C LEU A 4 -11.67 -6.11 -0.41
N GLY A 5 -11.10 -6.91 0.50
CA GLY A 5 -10.06 -6.46 1.42
C GLY A 5 -8.82 -5.94 0.68
N LEU A 6 -8.41 -6.61 -0.40
CA LEU A 6 -7.31 -6.15 -1.27
C LEU A 6 -7.61 -4.81 -1.95
N VAL A 7 -8.82 -4.65 -2.49
CA VAL A 7 -9.25 -3.39 -3.12
C VAL A 7 -9.19 -2.25 -2.11
N LEU A 8 -9.71 -2.47 -0.90
CA LEU A 8 -9.68 -1.47 0.17
C LEU A 8 -8.25 -1.16 0.62
N MET A 9 -7.40 -2.17 0.82
CA MET A 9 -5.98 -1.98 1.17
C MET A 9 -5.25 -1.14 0.11
N GLN A 10 -5.37 -1.49 -1.17
CA GLN A 10 -4.76 -0.76 -2.28
C GLN A 10 -5.27 0.69 -2.35
N GLY A 11 -6.59 0.86 -2.17
CA GLY A 11 -7.23 2.16 -2.13
C GLY A 11 -6.69 3.05 -1.01
N VAL A 12 -6.66 2.54 0.22
CA VAL A 12 -6.15 3.29 1.38
C VAL A 12 -4.65 3.60 1.21
N GLN A 13 -3.85 2.69 0.67
CA GLN A 13 -2.43 2.95 0.36
C GLN A 13 -2.23 4.07 -0.66
N ARG A 14 -3.08 4.12 -1.70
CA ARG A 14 -3.04 5.18 -2.73
C ARG A 14 -3.49 6.51 -2.14
N HIS A 15 -4.57 6.52 -1.36
CA HIS A 15 -5.05 7.72 -0.67
C HIS A 15 -3.98 8.28 0.29
N ARG A 16 -3.33 7.43 1.08
CA ARG A 16 -2.22 7.81 1.97
C ARG A 16 -1.06 8.49 1.22
N ALA A 17 -0.71 7.96 0.04
CA ALA A 17 0.37 8.50 -0.78
C ALA A 17 0.01 9.85 -1.43
N LEU A 18 -1.26 10.04 -1.80
CA LEU A 18 -1.76 11.31 -2.31
C LEU A 18 -1.95 12.35 -1.21
N GLY A 19 -2.24 11.94 0.03
CA GLY A 19 -2.50 12.84 1.14
C GLY A 19 -1.30 13.68 1.60
N ALA A 20 -0.09 13.35 1.15
CA ALA A 20 1.12 14.16 1.38
C ALA A 20 1.31 15.26 0.33
N GLN A 21 0.47 15.32 -0.70
CA GLN A 21 0.63 16.21 -1.85
C GLN A 21 -0.48 17.26 -1.87
N SER A 22 -0.11 18.52 -2.12
CA SER A 22 -1.03 19.67 -2.13
C SER A 22 -1.41 20.16 -3.53
N SER A 23 -0.92 19.51 -4.59
CA SER A 23 -1.25 19.89 -5.97
C SER A 23 -2.73 19.66 -6.29
N GLY A 24 -3.27 20.46 -7.21
CA GLY A 24 -4.67 20.32 -7.66
C GLY A 24 -4.96 18.94 -8.27
N GLU A 25 -3.99 18.36 -8.98
CA GLU A 25 -4.08 16.99 -9.52
C GLU A 25 -4.15 15.94 -8.41
N ALA A 26 -3.30 16.04 -7.38
CA ALA A 26 -3.34 15.10 -6.25
C ALA A 26 -4.67 15.19 -5.48
N LEU A 27 -5.21 16.41 -5.31
CA LEU A 27 -6.53 16.63 -4.72
C LEU A 27 -7.63 15.95 -5.55
N HIS A 28 -7.62 16.16 -6.88
CA HIS A 28 -8.59 15.55 -7.79
C HIS A 28 -8.52 14.01 -7.75
N HIS A 29 -7.32 13.45 -7.86
CA HIS A 29 -7.12 12.00 -7.79
C HIS A 29 -7.57 11.41 -6.45
N ARG A 30 -7.34 12.13 -5.34
CA ARG A 30 -7.76 11.70 -4.01
C ARG A 30 -9.29 11.68 -3.87
N GLN A 31 -9.98 12.69 -4.39
CA GLN A 31 -11.45 12.76 -4.39
C GLN A 31 -12.06 11.66 -5.26
N LYS A 32 -11.52 11.45 -6.46
CA LYS A 32 -11.93 10.38 -7.36
C LYS A 32 -11.78 9.01 -6.70
N LEU A 33 -10.61 8.75 -6.10
CA LEU A 33 -10.34 7.50 -5.38
C LEU A 33 -11.31 7.28 -4.20
N ALA A 34 -11.63 8.33 -3.44
CA ALA A 34 -12.60 8.23 -2.35
C ALA A 34 -13.99 7.80 -2.86
N ALA A 35 -14.44 8.37 -3.98
CA ALA A 35 -15.71 7.99 -4.60
C ALA A 35 -15.69 6.55 -5.15
N GLU A 36 -14.58 6.13 -5.76
CA GLU A 36 -14.41 4.75 -6.28
C GLU A 36 -14.46 3.69 -5.16
N LEU A 37 -13.94 4.02 -3.96
CA LEU A 37 -13.91 3.10 -2.83
C LEU A 37 -15.22 3.02 -2.05
N GLU A 38 -16.16 3.95 -2.27
CA GLU A 38 -17.38 4.06 -1.46
C GLU A 38 -18.19 2.76 -1.45
N GLN A 39 -18.45 2.19 -2.63
CA GLN A 39 -19.20 0.93 -2.74
C GLN A 39 -18.45 -0.24 -2.09
N SER A 40 -17.12 -0.22 -2.16
CA SER A 40 -16.29 -1.26 -1.54
C SER A 40 -16.34 -1.18 -0.01
N TRP A 41 -16.40 0.04 0.54
CA TRP A 41 -16.57 0.25 1.97
C TRP A 41 -17.97 -0.13 2.47
N LEU A 42 -19.02 0.20 1.71
CA LEU A 42 -20.39 -0.21 2.04
C LEU A 42 -20.56 -1.75 2.03
N ALA A 43 -19.84 -2.43 1.15
CA ALA A 43 -19.81 -3.90 1.09
C ALA A 43 -18.89 -4.53 2.16
N TRP A 44 -18.11 -3.74 2.90
CA TRP A 44 -17.19 -4.24 3.90
C TRP A 44 -17.89 -4.47 5.24
N THR A 45 -17.70 -5.65 5.83
CA THR A 45 -18.48 -6.09 6.99
C THR A 45 -18.01 -5.49 8.32
N ALA A 46 -16.78 -4.99 8.41
CA ALA A 46 -16.25 -4.35 9.62
C ALA A 46 -16.52 -2.82 9.60
N SER A 47 -17.71 -2.42 10.06
CA SER A 47 -18.18 -1.02 10.05
C SER A 47 -17.25 -0.04 10.79
N GLY A 48 -16.49 -0.51 11.79
CA GLY A 48 -15.46 0.28 12.46
C GLY A 48 -14.37 0.80 11.53
N HIS A 49 -13.97 0.01 10.53
CA HIS A 49 -12.95 0.42 9.55
C HIS A 49 -13.48 1.55 8.65
N TYR A 50 -14.74 1.47 8.22
CA TYR A 50 -15.35 2.51 7.40
C TYR A 50 -15.49 3.84 8.16
N ARG A 51 -15.83 3.80 9.46
CA ARG A 51 -15.83 5.01 10.28
C ARG A 51 -14.44 5.66 10.36
N THR A 52 -13.38 4.86 10.56
CA THR A 52 -12.00 5.35 10.54
C THR A 52 -11.66 5.96 9.18
N TRP A 53 -12.04 5.29 8.08
CA TRP A 53 -11.86 5.81 6.72
C TRP A 53 -12.54 7.17 6.51
N GLN A 54 -13.78 7.34 6.93
CA GLN A 54 -14.49 8.62 6.86
C GLN A 54 -13.78 9.73 7.63
N GLY A 55 -13.09 9.39 8.73
CA GLY A 55 -12.19 10.31 9.42
C GLY A 55 -11.02 10.76 8.54
N LEU A 56 -10.32 9.80 7.94
CA LEU A 56 -9.15 10.04 7.10
C LEU A 56 -9.45 10.81 5.81
N LEU A 57 -10.68 10.74 5.29
CA LEU A 57 -11.10 11.59 4.17
C LEU A 57 -11.01 13.09 4.51
N ARG A 58 -11.21 13.45 5.79
CA ARG A 58 -11.12 14.82 6.30
C ARG A 58 -9.70 15.22 6.69
N THR A 59 -8.84 14.24 7.02
CA THR A 59 -7.44 14.43 7.41
C THR A 59 -6.51 13.59 6.53
N PRO A 60 -6.44 13.85 5.22
CA PRO A 60 -5.65 13.06 4.28
C PRO A 60 -4.15 13.01 4.60
N GLU A 61 -3.65 14.05 5.26
CA GLU A 61 -2.26 14.19 5.69
C GLU A 61 -1.91 13.32 6.91
N ASP A 62 -2.90 12.73 7.60
CA ASP A 62 -2.69 11.85 8.77
C ASP A 62 -2.11 10.50 8.34
N PHE A 63 -0.80 10.45 8.16
CA PHE A 63 -0.08 9.24 7.74
C PHE A 63 -0.30 8.07 8.69
N ASP A 64 -0.20 8.34 9.99
CA ASP A 64 -0.28 7.30 11.02
C ASP A 64 -1.69 6.75 11.15
N GLY A 65 -2.71 7.60 10.97
CA GLY A 65 -4.09 7.17 10.87
C GLY A 65 -4.32 6.21 9.71
N HIS A 66 -3.74 6.48 8.54
CA HIS A 66 -3.78 5.54 7.41
C HIS A 66 -3.03 4.25 7.72
N CYS A 67 -1.85 4.32 8.34
CA CYS A 67 -1.09 3.14 8.77
C CYS A 67 -1.91 2.25 9.70
N ARG A 68 -2.56 2.83 10.73
CA ARG A 68 -3.42 2.08 11.65
C ARG A 68 -4.60 1.43 10.94
N LEU A 69 -5.25 2.14 10.02
CA LEU A 69 -6.34 1.56 9.23
C LEU A 69 -5.86 0.41 8.35
N LEU A 70 -4.69 0.53 7.73
CA LEU A 70 -4.10 -0.54 6.92
C LEU A 70 -3.73 -1.76 7.77
N GLU A 71 -3.16 -1.57 8.96
CA GLU A 71 -2.88 -2.64 9.91
C GLU A 71 -4.17 -3.36 10.35
N GLN A 72 -5.26 -2.62 10.61
CA GLN A 72 -6.58 -3.19 10.90
C GLN A 72 -7.17 -3.98 9.73
N LEU A 73 -7.06 -3.45 8.51
CA LEU A 73 -7.48 -4.16 7.29
C LEU A 73 -6.68 -5.44 7.08
N LEU A 74 -5.36 -5.39 7.26
CA LEU A 74 -4.46 -6.53 7.11
C LEU A 74 -4.75 -7.63 8.14
N ALA A 75 -4.99 -7.25 9.40
CA ALA A 75 -5.40 -8.20 10.44
C ALA A 75 -6.74 -8.89 10.08
N HIS A 76 -7.69 -8.14 9.52
CA HIS A 76 -8.97 -8.71 9.07
C HIS A 76 -8.79 -9.61 7.83
N ILE A 77 -7.95 -9.21 6.87
CA ILE A 77 -7.57 -10.04 5.72
C ILE A 77 -6.93 -11.35 6.20
N GLN A 78 -6.05 -11.29 7.20
CA GLN A 78 -5.44 -12.48 7.79
C GLN A 78 -6.47 -13.45 8.37
N HIS A 79 -7.45 -12.93 9.11
CA HIS A 79 -8.55 -13.74 9.61
C HIS A 79 -9.34 -14.41 8.47
N LEU A 80 -9.69 -13.65 7.42
CA LEU A 80 -10.39 -14.18 6.25
C LEU A 80 -9.57 -15.24 5.49
N ASP A 81 -8.26 -15.06 5.40
CA ASP A 81 -7.35 -16.00 4.73
C ASP A 81 -7.28 -17.32 5.51
N LEU A 82 -7.09 -17.24 6.83
CA LEU A 82 -7.10 -18.42 7.71
C LEU A 82 -8.42 -19.19 7.62
N GLN A 83 -9.57 -18.50 7.62
CA GLN A 83 -10.87 -19.13 7.44
C GLN A 83 -10.98 -19.84 6.08
N ARG A 84 -10.55 -19.19 5.00
CA ARG A 84 -10.51 -19.80 3.66
C ARG A 84 -9.62 -21.04 3.63
N CYS A 85 -8.42 -20.96 4.20
CA CYS A 85 -7.45 -22.05 4.24
C CYS A 85 -7.97 -23.25 5.03
N HIS A 86 -8.64 -23.00 6.16
CA HIS A 86 -9.30 -24.05 6.92
C HIS A 86 -10.39 -24.76 6.11
N LEU A 87 -11.26 -24.00 5.42
CA LEU A 87 -12.37 -24.56 4.63
C LEU A 87 -11.91 -25.31 3.38
N LEU A 88 -10.81 -24.87 2.75
CA LEU A 88 -10.34 -25.39 1.47
C LEU A 88 -9.09 -26.28 1.59
N ALA A 89 -8.63 -26.56 2.81
CA ALA A 89 -7.38 -27.28 3.09
C ALA A 89 -6.16 -26.70 2.33
N LEU A 90 -6.05 -25.37 2.31
CA LEU A 90 -4.94 -24.64 1.69
C LEU A 90 -3.94 -24.16 2.75
N THR A 91 -2.73 -23.81 2.31
CA THR A 91 -1.76 -23.09 3.14
C THR A 91 -2.07 -21.59 3.11
N PRO A 92 -2.07 -20.89 4.26
CA PRO A 92 -2.23 -19.44 4.30
C PRO A 92 -1.02 -18.74 3.71
N GLU A 93 -1.24 -17.89 2.72
CA GLU A 93 -0.20 -17.13 2.02
C GLU A 93 -0.65 -15.73 1.60
N VAL A 94 -1.95 -15.49 1.48
CA VAL A 94 -2.48 -14.21 0.97
C VAL A 94 -2.18 -13.11 1.97
N ALA A 95 -2.42 -13.37 3.25
CA ALA A 95 -2.20 -12.39 4.31
C ALA A 95 -0.74 -11.93 4.39
N GLU A 96 0.20 -12.88 4.34
CA GLU A 96 1.64 -12.58 4.35
C GLU A 96 2.04 -11.73 3.15
N ARG A 97 1.57 -12.08 1.95
CA ARG A 97 1.83 -11.31 0.74
C ARG A 97 1.19 -9.92 0.79
N CYS A 98 0.02 -9.75 1.42
CA CYS A 98 -0.58 -8.44 1.66
C CYS A 98 0.27 -7.58 2.58
N TRP A 99 0.85 -8.16 3.65
CA TRP A 99 1.78 -7.45 4.51
C TRP A 99 3.03 -6.97 3.75
N GLN A 100 3.60 -7.81 2.89
CA GLN A 100 4.73 -7.43 2.03
C GLN A 100 4.37 -6.28 1.07
N VAL A 101 3.15 -6.29 0.51
CA VAL A 101 2.63 -5.18 -0.29
C VAL A 101 2.50 -3.90 0.54
N GLU A 102 2.05 -3.99 1.79
CA GLU A 102 1.98 -2.84 2.68
C GLU A 102 3.35 -2.25 3.02
N GLU A 103 4.39 -3.06 3.15
CA GLU A 103 5.75 -2.53 3.34
C GLU A 103 6.17 -1.63 2.17
N LEU A 104 5.84 -2.02 0.94
CA LEU A 104 6.06 -1.20 -0.26
C LEU A 104 5.15 0.03 -0.29
N GLY A 105 3.88 -0.13 0.09
CA GLY A 105 2.94 0.97 0.23
C GLY A 105 3.43 2.02 1.24
N ARG A 106 4.02 1.57 2.36
CA ARG A 106 4.57 2.42 3.42
C ARG A 106 5.84 3.10 2.95
N LEU A 107 6.75 2.37 2.29
CA LEU A 107 7.93 2.93 1.64
C LEU A 107 7.53 4.05 0.68
N ARG A 108 6.53 3.82 -0.20
CA ARG A 108 6.03 4.86 -1.12
C ARG A 108 5.54 6.09 -0.39
N GLY A 109 4.70 5.91 0.63
CA GLY A 109 4.14 7.04 1.37
C GLY A 109 5.21 7.86 2.12
N LEU A 110 6.19 7.20 2.73
CA LEU A 110 7.29 7.88 3.42
C LEU A 110 8.23 8.59 2.44
N SER A 111 8.57 7.95 1.32
CA SER A 111 9.47 8.55 0.33
C SER A 111 8.86 9.83 -0.24
N ILE A 112 7.57 9.80 -0.57
CA ILE A 112 6.83 10.98 -1.08
C ILE A 112 6.86 12.12 -0.07
N ARG A 113 6.65 11.82 1.22
CA ARG A 113 6.71 12.83 2.29
C ARG A 113 8.11 13.41 2.47
N ALA A 114 9.13 12.57 2.39
CA ALA A 114 10.52 13.01 2.46
C ALA A 114 10.87 13.93 1.28
N ALA A 115 10.42 13.60 0.07
CA ALA A 115 10.64 14.40 -1.14
C ALA A 115 9.83 15.71 -1.19
N ALA A 116 8.76 15.82 -0.40
CA ALA A 116 8.02 17.07 -0.26
C ALA A 116 8.75 18.10 0.63
N GLN A 117 9.86 17.72 1.28
CA GLN A 117 10.69 18.58 2.11
C GLN A 117 11.99 18.91 1.37
N GLU A 118 12.53 20.12 1.55
CA GLU A 118 13.83 20.47 0.95
C GLU A 118 14.97 19.56 1.40
N HIS A 119 14.88 19.10 2.66
CA HIS A 119 15.82 18.18 3.30
C HIS A 119 15.01 17.08 3.98
N CYS A 120 15.40 15.81 3.79
CA CYS A 120 14.74 14.68 4.43
C CYS A 120 14.95 14.74 5.97
N PRO A 121 13.88 14.90 6.77
CA PRO A 121 14.00 14.92 8.23
C PRO A 121 14.63 13.64 8.78
N LEU A 122 15.42 13.74 9.85
CA LEU A 122 16.15 12.61 10.42
C LEU A 122 15.24 11.42 10.75
N GLU A 123 14.08 11.68 11.36
CA GLU A 123 13.10 10.65 11.70
C GLU A 123 12.60 9.89 10.47
N LEU A 124 12.19 10.61 9.42
CA LEU A 124 11.76 10.01 8.16
C LEU A 124 12.91 9.22 7.50
N ARG A 125 14.14 9.73 7.56
CA ARG A 125 15.31 9.04 7.04
C ARG A 125 15.58 7.72 7.78
N ILE A 126 15.44 7.69 9.11
CA ILE A 126 15.58 6.45 9.89
C ILE A 126 14.49 5.44 9.50
N GLN A 127 13.24 5.87 9.41
CA GLN A 127 12.13 5.00 9.01
C GLN A 127 12.32 4.45 7.59
N LEU A 128 12.75 5.29 6.66
CA LEU A 128 13.06 4.91 5.28
C LEU A 128 14.23 3.92 5.21
N GLN A 129 15.31 4.17 5.95
CA GLN A 129 16.48 3.28 5.98
C GLN A 129 16.09 1.90 6.51
N TYR A 130 15.31 1.85 7.60
CA TYR A 130 14.84 0.58 8.17
C TYR A 130 13.99 -0.23 7.15
N LEU A 131 13.03 0.42 6.49
CA LEU A 131 12.20 -0.24 5.48
C LEU A 131 13.00 -0.66 4.25
N HIS A 132 13.92 0.19 3.80
CA HIS A 132 14.82 -0.11 2.70
C HIS A 132 15.60 -1.40 2.97
N ASP A 133 16.27 -1.49 4.13
CA ASP A 133 17.12 -2.63 4.47
C ASP A 133 16.31 -3.90 4.67
N ARG A 134 15.09 -3.79 5.21
CA ARG A 134 14.17 -4.92 5.33
C ARG A 134 13.74 -5.44 3.96
N LEU A 135 13.32 -4.56 3.06
CA LEU A 135 12.86 -4.92 1.72
C LEU A 135 13.99 -5.45 0.83
N LEU A 136 15.22 -4.96 1.00
CA LEU A 136 16.38 -5.36 0.20
C LEU A 136 16.74 -6.85 0.33
N LYS A 137 16.46 -7.46 1.51
CA LYS A 137 16.78 -8.87 1.81
C LYS A 137 16.16 -9.83 0.79
N ASN A 138 14.92 -9.56 0.38
CA ASN A 138 14.15 -10.41 -0.53
C ASN A 138 13.78 -9.68 -1.83
N ALA A 139 14.50 -8.61 -2.19
CA ALA A 139 14.17 -7.80 -3.35
C ALA A 139 14.54 -8.52 -4.67
N ASP A 140 13.54 -8.63 -5.55
CA ASP A 140 13.73 -8.93 -6.96
C ASP A 140 14.48 -7.78 -7.68
N VAL A 141 14.83 -7.99 -8.95
CA VAL A 141 15.62 -7.02 -9.72
C VAL A 141 14.92 -5.65 -9.81
N PRO A 142 13.62 -5.55 -10.17
CA PRO A 142 12.93 -4.27 -10.23
C PRO A 142 12.88 -3.53 -8.89
N LEU A 143 12.57 -4.23 -7.79
CA LEU A 143 12.54 -3.61 -6.47
C LEU A 143 13.93 -3.17 -6.02
N ARG A 144 14.97 -3.98 -6.26
CA ARG A 144 16.36 -3.63 -5.92
C ARG A 144 16.82 -2.37 -6.66
N ALA A 145 16.46 -2.22 -7.92
CA ALA A 145 16.75 -1.02 -8.69
C ALA A 145 16.05 0.22 -8.11
N ALA A 146 14.76 0.11 -7.78
CA ALA A 146 14.01 1.20 -7.15
C ALA A 146 14.58 1.59 -5.78
N LEU A 147 14.94 0.60 -4.94
CA LEU A 147 15.58 0.83 -3.64
C LEU A 147 16.94 1.52 -3.78
N GLY A 148 17.77 1.12 -4.75
CA GLY A 148 19.05 1.77 -5.04
C GLY A 148 18.91 3.24 -5.44
N ARG A 149 17.87 3.57 -6.22
CA ARG A 149 17.53 4.97 -6.55
C ARG A 149 17.11 5.77 -5.33
N LEU A 150 16.23 5.22 -4.48
CA LEU A 150 15.84 5.88 -3.22
C LEU A 150 17.04 6.15 -2.31
N SER A 151 17.95 5.20 -2.19
CA SER A 151 19.16 5.36 -1.38
C SER A 151 20.03 6.50 -1.91
N THR A 152 20.31 6.52 -3.21
CA THR A 152 21.19 7.51 -3.82
C THR A 152 20.55 8.90 -3.91
N GLU A 153 19.29 9.00 -4.34
CA GLU A 153 18.66 10.26 -4.78
C GLU A 153 17.74 10.89 -3.70
N LEU A 154 17.42 10.17 -2.62
CA LEU A 154 16.58 10.66 -1.52
C LEU A 154 17.30 10.63 -0.16
N MET A 155 17.94 9.52 0.20
CA MET A 155 18.56 9.37 1.53
C MET A 155 20.01 9.87 1.60
N GLY A 156 20.75 9.75 0.49
CA GLY A 156 22.18 10.10 0.40
C GLY A 156 22.47 11.54 -0.03
N VAL A 157 21.46 12.34 -0.35
CA VAL A 157 21.62 13.72 -0.85
C VAL A 157 21.36 14.76 0.23
N GLN A 158 22.03 15.91 0.11
CA GLN A 158 21.74 17.07 0.96
C GLN A 158 20.44 17.78 0.57
N ARG A 159 20.04 17.74 -0.71
CA ARG A 159 18.75 18.25 -1.21
C ARG A 159 18.07 17.19 -2.04
N THR A 160 16.79 16.95 -1.78
CA THR A 160 16.02 15.91 -2.47
C THR A 160 15.80 16.31 -3.93
N ALA A 161 16.33 15.52 -4.86
CA ALA A 161 16.16 15.77 -6.31
C ALA A 161 14.86 15.13 -6.86
N LEU A 162 14.41 14.04 -6.24
CA LEU A 162 13.21 13.33 -6.64
C LEU A 162 11.95 14.11 -6.28
N GLN A 163 11.03 14.25 -7.22
CA GLN A 163 9.72 14.83 -6.95
C GLN A 163 8.76 13.78 -6.39
N PRO A 164 7.78 14.17 -5.56
CA PRO A 164 6.69 13.31 -5.09
C PRO A 164 6.02 12.48 -6.20
N THR A 165 5.83 13.08 -7.38
CA THR A 165 5.23 12.42 -8.56
C THR A 165 6.10 11.31 -9.11
N ASP A 166 7.42 11.52 -9.18
CA ASP A 166 8.37 10.54 -9.69
C ASP A 166 8.43 9.32 -8.77
N LEU A 167 8.37 9.55 -7.45
CA LEU A 167 8.33 8.49 -6.45
C LEU A 167 7.03 7.69 -6.50
N TYR A 168 5.91 8.38 -6.73
CA TYR A 168 4.62 7.71 -6.94
C TYR A 168 4.68 6.81 -8.19
N ALA A 169 5.22 7.31 -9.30
CA ALA A 169 5.37 6.56 -10.55
C ALA A 169 6.38 5.41 -10.44
N LEU A 170 7.47 5.59 -9.69
CA LEU A 170 8.52 4.59 -9.47
C LEU A 170 7.99 3.35 -8.73
N LEU A 171 7.19 3.57 -7.67
CA LEU A 171 6.81 2.51 -6.74
C LEU A 171 5.44 1.88 -7.05
N THR A 172 4.55 2.59 -7.72
CA THR A 172 3.19 2.10 -8.01
C THR A 172 3.19 0.81 -8.86
N PRO A 173 3.97 0.68 -9.95
CA PRO A 173 4.02 -0.55 -10.73
C PRO A 173 4.49 -1.78 -9.92
N LEU A 174 5.41 -1.58 -8.96
CA LEU A 174 5.92 -2.65 -8.10
C LEU A 174 4.86 -3.17 -7.13
N ILE A 175 4.02 -2.26 -6.62
CA ILE A 175 2.87 -2.56 -5.76
C ILE A 175 1.78 -3.26 -6.56
N ASP A 176 1.40 -2.68 -7.70
CA ASP A 176 0.31 -3.20 -8.54
C ASP A 176 0.62 -4.61 -9.05
N ALA A 177 1.84 -4.88 -9.53
CA ALA A 177 2.24 -6.21 -9.97
C ALA A 177 2.14 -7.28 -8.86
N ARG A 178 2.47 -6.92 -7.61
CA ARG A 178 2.35 -7.84 -6.46
C ARG A 178 0.89 -8.07 -6.08
N ILE A 179 0.06 -7.03 -6.14
CA ILE A 179 -1.38 -7.14 -5.91
C ILE A 179 -2.03 -8.06 -6.97
N ASP A 180 -1.71 -7.87 -8.25
CA ASP A 180 -2.24 -8.69 -9.35
C ASP A 180 -1.87 -10.18 -9.17
N ALA A 181 -0.64 -10.44 -8.72
CA ALA A 181 -0.19 -11.79 -8.41
C ALA A 181 -0.93 -12.41 -7.21
N ILE A 182 -1.34 -11.61 -6.21
CA ILE A 182 -2.16 -12.10 -5.09
C ILE A 182 -3.58 -12.37 -5.57
N GLN A 183 -4.18 -11.44 -6.33
CA GLN A 183 -5.54 -11.57 -6.85
C GLN A 183 -5.69 -12.82 -7.72
N SER A 184 -4.69 -13.11 -8.55
CA SER A 184 -4.65 -14.32 -9.38
C SER A 184 -4.66 -15.61 -8.56
N GLY A 185 -3.97 -15.63 -7.41
CA GLY A 185 -3.95 -16.78 -6.50
C GLY A 185 -5.22 -16.94 -5.63
N ILE A 186 -6.04 -15.90 -5.51
CA ILE A 186 -7.33 -15.98 -4.80
C ILE A 186 -8.42 -16.55 -5.71
N ARG A 187 -8.38 -16.29 -7.02
CA ARG A 187 -9.36 -16.85 -7.95
C ARG A 187 -9.20 -18.38 -7.99
N PRO A 188 -10.28 -19.16 -7.84
CA PRO A 188 -10.17 -20.61 -8.01
C PRO A 188 -9.67 -20.90 -9.43
N ALA A 189 -8.68 -21.79 -9.56
CA ALA A 189 -8.38 -22.41 -10.84
C ALA A 189 -9.70 -22.97 -11.37
N GLY A 190 -10.14 -22.49 -12.53
CA GLY A 190 -11.38 -22.95 -13.14
C GLY A 190 -11.37 -24.48 -13.15
N HIS A 191 -12.43 -25.08 -12.61
CA HIS A 191 -12.71 -26.50 -12.82
C HIS A 191 -12.87 -26.73 -14.32
N PHE A 192 -11.78 -27.02 -15.01
CA PHE A 192 -11.82 -27.72 -16.29
C PHE A 192 -11.84 -29.22 -15.97
N ARG A 193 -13.02 -29.70 -15.56
CA ARG A 193 -13.40 -31.09 -15.81
C ARG A 193 -14.21 -31.06 -17.10
N ALA A 194 -13.59 -31.43 -18.20
CA ALA A 194 -14.30 -31.91 -19.37
C ALA A 194 -13.87 -33.37 -19.56
N SER A 195 -14.85 -34.22 -19.24
CA SER A 195 -15.16 -35.60 -19.66
C SER A 195 -14.09 -36.41 -20.36
#